data_AF-A0A9E3P0E3-F1
#
_entry.id   AF-A0A9E3P0E3-F1
#
_cell.length_a   1.000
_cell.length_b   1.000
_cell.length_c   1.000
_cell.angle_alpha   90.00
_cell.angle_beta   90.00
_cell.angle_gamma   90.00
#
_symmetry.space_group_name_H-M   'P 1'
#
loop_
_entity.id
_entity.type
_entity.pdbx_description
1 polymer ?
#
loop_
_entity_poly.entity_id
_entity_poly.type
_entity_poly.pdbx_seq_one_letter_code
_entity_poly.pdbx_strand_id
1 'polypeptide(L)'
;MSTSTTLALGFASLLLVGCGASPPPSQVPDARAALHRLHATQDCGAGIQAAAKIDHFGEQGRVRGDLLMFAVWPAKLRMDVIGPMNVGVVATLTSDGEKFSLADLREKRFFYGPAKACNIARLTTVPMPGHVLVSLLRGQAPVLKHEPPQASIAWRSGGFYEIRIASTRNAEETIHIAPHPADFGLPWQQQRMRLLDVEVKQQGLVVYHAALDDHKPTAMAVPRVDPEGIDPPLPVSGPVCTAELPRRIHVEVPGKDEDVQFRYENVTWNPPLVENLFAQPEVPGLQVQRVTCDED
;
A
#
# COMPACT_ATOMS: atom_id res chain seq x y z
N MET A 1 33.33 -3.78 -76.74
CA MET A 1 33.78 -2.92 -75.63
C MET A 1 32.55 -2.42 -74.90
N SER A 2 32.59 -2.39 -73.55
CA SER A 2 31.48 -2.11 -72.61
C SER A 2 30.46 -3.26 -72.46
N THR A 3 30.04 -3.70 -71.27
CA THR A 3 30.12 -3.14 -69.91
C THR A 3 29.83 -4.25 -68.89
N SER A 4 30.59 -4.31 -67.79
CA SER A 4 30.33 -5.18 -66.63
C SER A 4 29.29 -4.57 -65.71
N THR A 5 28.29 -5.34 -65.30
CA THR A 5 27.25 -4.93 -64.34
C THR A 5 27.55 -5.55 -62.97
N THR A 6 27.94 -4.69 -62.02
CA THR A 6 28.22 -5.03 -60.62
C THR A 6 26.90 -5.10 -59.84
N LEU A 7 26.56 -6.26 -59.27
CA LEU A 7 25.42 -6.42 -58.36
C LEU A 7 25.88 -6.08 -56.93
N ALA A 8 25.36 -4.99 -56.36
CA ALA A 8 25.59 -4.59 -54.98
C ALA A 8 24.55 -5.22 -54.04
N LEU A 9 25.01 -5.97 -53.03
CA LEU A 9 24.22 -6.45 -51.90
C LEU A 9 23.76 -5.26 -51.04
N GLY A 10 22.45 -5.08 -50.91
CA GLY A 10 21.85 -4.18 -49.92
C GLY A 10 21.46 -4.94 -48.65
N PHE A 11 22.26 -4.81 -47.59
CA PHE A 11 21.92 -5.25 -46.24
C PHE A 11 21.00 -4.19 -45.60
N ALA A 12 19.71 -4.47 -45.51
CA ALA A 12 18.74 -3.61 -44.83
C ALA A 12 18.72 -3.93 -43.33
N SER A 13 19.44 -3.13 -42.53
CA SER A 13 19.37 -3.18 -41.07
C SER A 13 18.05 -2.57 -40.59
N LEU A 14 17.09 -3.41 -40.17
CA LEU A 14 15.92 -2.97 -39.42
C LEU A 14 16.35 -2.48 -38.02
N LEU A 15 16.26 -1.17 -37.81
CA LEU A 15 16.35 -0.55 -36.49
C LEU A 15 14.99 -0.76 -35.78
N LEU A 16 14.97 -1.69 -34.82
CA LEU A 16 13.90 -1.82 -33.83
C LEU A 16 13.92 -0.58 -32.92
N VAL A 17 13.17 0.46 -33.29
CA VAL A 17 12.87 1.57 -32.37
C VAL A 17 11.91 1.01 -31.31
N GLY A 18 12.43 0.74 -30.11
CA GLY A 18 11.60 0.34 -28.98
C GLY A 18 10.57 1.42 -28.68
N CYS A 19 9.29 1.11 -28.86
CA CYS A 19 8.17 1.98 -28.51
C CYS A 19 8.11 2.17 -26.98
N GLY A 20 8.77 3.21 -26.47
CA GLY A 20 8.49 3.74 -25.13
C GLY A 20 7.16 4.49 -25.13
N ALA A 21 6.40 4.42 -24.04
CA ALA A 21 5.20 5.21 -23.86
C ALA A 21 5.57 6.71 -23.81
N SER A 22 4.94 7.51 -24.67
CA SER A 22 5.09 8.97 -24.67
C SER A 22 4.54 9.57 -23.36
N PRO A 23 5.10 10.70 -22.89
CA PRO A 23 4.51 11.43 -21.77
C PRO A 23 3.11 11.96 -22.09
N PRO A 24 2.26 12.20 -21.08
CA PRO A 24 0.97 12.84 -21.30
C PRO A 24 1.18 14.26 -21.88
N PRO A 25 0.25 14.75 -22.74
CA PRO A 25 0.37 16.09 -23.32
C PRO A 25 0.51 17.21 -22.28
N SER A 26 -0.22 17.09 -21.16
CA SER A 26 -0.06 17.94 -20.00
C SER A 26 0.79 17.22 -18.96
N GLN A 27 2.05 17.63 -18.82
CA GLN A 27 2.98 17.02 -17.88
C GLN A 27 2.92 17.70 -16.52
N VAL A 28 3.17 16.90 -15.48
CA VAL A 28 3.31 17.42 -14.12
C VAL A 28 4.64 18.19 -14.03
N PRO A 29 4.65 19.44 -13.54
CA PRO A 29 5.81 20.31 -13.68
C PRO A 29 6.98 19.99 -12.75
N ASP A 30 6.69 19.51 -11.53
CA ASP A 30 7.71 19.22 -10.52
C ASP A 30 7.27 18.09 -9.57
N ALA A 31 8.22 17.55 -8.79
CA ALA A 31 7.97 16.45 -7.86
C ALA A 31 6.93 16.81 -6.80
N ARG A 32 6.92 18.05 -6.31
CA ARG A 32 5.94 18.52 -5.32
C ARG A 32 4.53 18.50 -5.90
N ALA A 33 4.34 18.97 -7.13
CA ALA A 33 3.07 18.95 -7.84
C ALA A 33 2.58 17.51 -8.07
N ALA A 34 3.50 16.58 -8.34
CA ALA A 34 3.19 15.16 -8.51
C ALA A 34 2.71 14.51 -7.22
N LEU A 35 3.46 14.69 -6.12
CA LEU A 35 3.08 14.19 -4.80
C LEU A 35 1.76 14.80 -4.33
N HIS A 36 1.57 16.11 -4.54
CA HIS A 36 0.31 16.79 -4.21
C HIS A 36 -0.87 16.24 -5.03
N ARG A 37 -0.69 16.00 -6.34
CA ARG A 37 -1.74 15.42 -7.20
C ARG A 37 -2.04 13.97 -6.83
N LEU A 38 -1.04 13.18 -6.42
CA LEU A 38 -1.23 11.85 -5.85
C LEU A 38 -2.09 11.90 -4.59
N HIS A 39 -1.70 12.69 -3.59
CA HIS A 39 -2.47 12.83 -2.34
C HIS A 39 -3.90 13.32 -2.63
N ALA A 40 -4.05 14.38 -3.43
CA ALA A 40 -5.36 14.91 -3.80
C ALA A 40 -6.24 13.93 -4.58
N THR A 41 -5.70 12.82 -5.10
CA THR A 41 -6.51 11.76 -5.72
C THR A 41 -7.17 10.86 -4.67
N GLN A 42 -6.58 10.74 -3.48
CA GLN A 42 -6.98 9.80 -2.43
C GLN A 42 -7.40 10.48 -1.11
N ASP A 43 -7.32 11.81 -1.01
CA ASP A 43 -7.68 12.59 0.20
C ASP A 43 -9.14 12.40 0.66
N CYS A 44 -10.03 11.92 -0.20
CA CYS A 44 -11.41 11.60 0.20
C CYS A 44 -11.53 10.36 1.10
N GLY A 45 -10.52 9.49 1.13
CA GLY A 45 -10.58 8.20 1.81
C GLY A 45 -10.02 8.26 3.23
N ALA A 46 -10.85 8.47 4.26
CA ALA A 46 -10.45 8.37 5.66
C ALA A 46 -9.96 6.97 6.06
N GLY A 47 -10.48 5.91 5.43
CA GLY A 47 -10.04 4.55 5.68
C GLY A 47 -10.70 3.51 4.79
N ILE A 48 -10.30 2.25 4.94
CA ILE A 48 -10.86 1.12 4.21
C ILE A 48 -11.31 0.01 5.16
N GLN A 49 -12.31 -0.74 4.73
CA GLN A 49 -12.64 -2.07 5.24
C GLN A 49 -12.45 -3.06 4.10
N ALA A 50 -11.75 -4.16 4.34
CA ALA A 50 -11.45 -5.14 3.30
C ALA A 50 -11.52 -6.58 3.80
N ALA A 51 -11.89 -7.47 2.88
CA ALA A 51 -11.62 -8.90 2.94
C ALA A 51 -10.53 -9.21 1.90
N ALA A 52 -9.47 -9.86 2.33
CA ALA A 52 -8.27 -10.09 1.52
C ALA A 52 -7.72 -11.50 1.69
N LYS A 53 -7.03 -12.00 0.67
CA LYS A 53 -6.10 -13.12 0.80
C LYS A 53 -4.72 -12.56 1.10
N ILE A 54 -4.08 -13.09 2.14
CA ILE A 54 -2.68 -12.84 2.45
C ILE A 54 -1.84 -14.03 2.02
N ASP A 55 -0.74 -13.77 1.35
CA ASP A 55 0.27 -14.75 0.97
C ASP A 55 1.60 -14.23 1.48
N HIS A 56 2.15 -14.91 2.47
CA HIS A 56 3.40 -14.53 3.13
C HIS A 56 4.46 -15.59 2.86
N PHE A 57 5.68 -15.15 2.58
CA PHE A 57 6.88 -15.96 2.53
C PHE A 57 7.90 -15.36 3.49
N GLY A 58 8.42 -16.19 4.40
CA GLY A 58 9.51 -15.82 5.30
C GLY A 58 10.24 -17.06 5.81
N GLU A 59 11.05 -16.91 6.87
CA GLU A 59 11.88 -18.01 7.41
C GLU A 59 11.07 -19.25 7.84
N GLN A 60 9.81 -19.06 8.23
CA GLN A 60 8.90 -20.13 8.66
C GLN A 60 8.18 -20.82 7.49
N GLY A 61 8.52 -20.46 6.24
CA GLY A 61 7.91 -20.96 5.03
C GLY A 61 6.76 -20.08 4.52
N ARG A 62 6.00 -20.61 3.56
CA ARG A 62 4.88 -19.90 2.95
C ARG A 62 3.60 -20.08 3.77
N VAL A 63 3.01 -18.98 4.23
CA VAL A 63 1.72 -18.96 4.93
C VAL A 63 0.69 -18.26 4.06
N ARG A 64 -0.42 -18.95 3.77
CA ARG A 64 -1.56 -18.37 3.07
C ARG A 64 -2.78 -18.35 3.98
N GLY A 65 -3.50 -17.24 4.00
CA GLY A 65 -4.66 -17.08 4.86
C GLY A 65 -5.67 -16.08 4.34
N ASP A 66 -6.80 -16.06 5.03
CA ASP A 66 -7.89 -15.12 4.81
C ASP A 66 -7.82 -14.05 5.88
N LEU A 67 -8.00 -12.80 5.49
CA LEU A 67 -7.81 -11.64 6.33
C LEU A 67 -9.03 -10.72 6.21
N LEU A 68 -9.62 -10.35 7.34
CA LEU A 68 -10.52 -9.21 7.43
C LEU A 68 -9.77 -8.06 8.05
N MET A 69 -9.89 -6.85 7.51
CA MET A 69 -9.14 -5.72 8.05
C MET A 69 -9.86 -4.37 7.93
N PHE A 70 -9.47 -3.48 8.83
CA PHE A 70 -9.72 -2.05 8.76
C PHE A 70 -8.39 -1.32 8.79
N ALA A 71 -8.17 -0.40 7.85
CA ALA A 71 -7.01 0.48 7.83
C ALA A 71 -7.50 1.93 7.72
N VAL A 72 -7.31 2.70 8.78
CA VAL A 72 -7.84 4.06 8.93
C VAL A 72 -6.71 5.04 9.22
N TRP A 73 -6.69 6.13 8.48
CA TRP A 73 -5.65 7.15 8.60
C TRP A 73 -5.62 7.78 10.02
N PRO A 74 -4.44 8.10 10.57
CA PRO A 74 -3.11 7.89 9.98
C PRO A 74 -2.54 6.49 10.20
N ALA A 75 -2.84 5.83 11.33
CA ALA A 75 -2.14 4.62 11.76
C ALA A 75 -3.05 3.60 12.48
N LYS A 76 -4.37 3.72 12.34
CA LYS A 76 -5.33 2.82 12.98
C LYS A 76 -5.49 1.57 12.14
N LEU A 77 -5.28 0.41 12.75
CA LEU A 77 -5.26 -0.87 12.06
C LEU A 77 -6.00 -1.92 12.89
N ARG A 78 -6.87 -2.68 12.23
CA ARG A 78 -7.41 -3.95 12.74
C ARG A 78 -7.22 -5.01 11.68
N MET A 79 -6.72 -6.17 12.07
CA MET A 79 -6.49 -7.32 11.20
C MET A 79 -6.93 -8.60 11.91
N ASP A 80 -7.91 -9.28 11.35
CA ASP A 80 -8.45 -10.56 11.82
C ASP A 80 -8.07 -11.65 10.83
N VAL A 81 -7.16 -12.54 11.23
CA VAL A 81 -6.77 -13.71 10.44
C VAL A 81 -7.79 -14.82 10.65
N ILE A 82 -8.36 -15.31 9.57
CA ILE A 82 -9.35 -16.38 9.57
C ILE A 82 -8.65 -17.72 9.37
N GLY A 83 -8.99 -18.69 10.21
CA GLY A 83 -8.44 -20.03 10.17
C GLY A 83 -8.86 -20.83 8.92
N PRO A 84 -8.13 -21.91 8.60
CA PRO A 84 -8.47 -22.80 7.49
C PRO A 84 -9.92 -23.29 7.57
N MET A 85 -10.58 -23.47 6.41
CA MET A 85 -11.99 -23.87 6.33
C MET A 85 -12.98 -22.90 7.03
N ASN A 86 -12.59 -21.64 7.22
CA ASN A 86 -13.42 -20.59 7.80
C ASN A 86 -13.92 -20.91 9.22
N VAL A 87 -13.12 -21.62 10.01
CA VAL A 87 -13.45 -22.06 11.38
C VAL A 87 -13.46 -20.92 12.43
N GLY A 88 -13.32 -19.67 11.98
CA GLY A 88 -13.32 -18.47 12.82
C GLY A 88 -11.99 -17.72 12.79
N VAL A 89 -11.92 -16.64 13.57
CA VAL A 89 -10.71 -15.84 13.75
C VAL A 89 -9.71 -16.59 14.60
N VAL A 90 -8.46 -16.71 14.15
CA VAL A 90 -7.36 -17.38 14.86
C VAL A 90 -6.31 -16.42 15.39
N ALA A 91 -6.27 -15.19 14.85
CA ALA A 91 -5.47 -14.11 15.40
C ALA A 91 -6.11 -12.75 15.11
N THR A 92 -6.04 -11.84 16.07
CA THR A 92 -6.55 -10.46 15.95
C THR A 92 -5.46 -9.48 16.36
N LEU A 93 -5.00 -8.67 15.42
CA LEU A 93 -4.17 -7.49 15.68
C LEU A 93 -5.05 -6.25 15.70
N THR A 94 -4.82 -5.40 16.70
CA THR A 94 -5.41 -4.06 16.78
C THR A 94 -4.33 -3.04 17.12
N SER A 95 -4.40 -1.88 16.47
CA SER A 95 -3.59 -0.73 16.84
C SER A 95 -4.36 0.57 16.61
N ASP A 96 -4.29 1.48 17.58
CA ASP A 96 -4.84 2.83 17.49
C ASP A 96 -3.82 3.88 16.98
N GLY A 97 -2.59 3.44 16.69
CA GLY A 97 -1.45 4.27 16.32
C GLY A 97 -0.48 4.57 17.46
N GLU A 98 -0.88 4.37 18.72
CA GLU A 98 -0.03 4.54 19.91
C GLU A 98 0.19 3.20 20.63
N LYS A 99 -0.87 2.42 20.74
CA LYS A 99 -0.93 1.11 21.38
C LYS A 99 -1.17 0.02 20.35
N PHE A 100 -0.68 -1.16 20.68
CA PHE A 100 -0.81 -2.38 19.91
C PHE A 100 -1.27 -3.50 20.85
N SER A 101 -2.15 -4.34 20.32
CA SER A 101 -2.49 -5.62 20.93
C SER A 101 -2.60 -6.70 19.85
N LEU A 102 -2.14 -7.91 20.16
CA LEU A 102 -2.30 -9.10 19.31
C LEU A 102 -2.78 -10.27 20.17
N ALA A 103 -4.01 -10.73 19.92
CA ALA A 103 -4.51 -12.00 20.42
C ALA A 103 -4.17 -13.09 19.40
N ASP A 104 -3.25 -14.01 19.73
CA ASP A 104 -2.98 -15.21 18.94
C ASP A 104 -3.58 -16.43 19.66
N LEU A 105 -4.68 -16.95 19.10
CA LEU A 105 -5.40 -18.08 19.68
C LEU A 105 -4.70 -19.42 19.43
N ARG A 106 -3.82 -19.49 18.43
CA ARG A 106 -3.07 -20.70 18.08
C ARG A 106 -1.98 -20.92 19.12
N GLU A 107 -1.24 -19.87 19.43
CA GLU A 107 -0.16 -19.86 20.42
C GLU A 107 -0.67 -19.60 21.86
N LYS A 108 -1.96 -19.33 22.01
CA LYS A 108 -2.63 -19.01 23.29
C LYS A 108 -1.98 -17.81 24.02
N ARG A 109 -1.62 -16.78 23.26
CA ARG A 109 -0.90 -15.60 23.76
C ARG A 109 -1.65 -14.31 23.43
N PHE A 110 -1.59 -13.37 24.37
CA PHE A 110 -2.06 -12.01 24.20
C PHE A 110 -0.89 -11.05 24.36
N PHE A 111 -0.42 -10.47 23.27
CA PHE A 111 0.66 -9.49 23.28
C PHE A 111 0.08 -8.09 23.39
N TYR A 112 0.71 -7.22 24.17
CA TYR A 112 0.36 -5.80 24.21
C TYR A 112 1.60 -4.91 24.39
N GLY A 113 1.57 -3.71 23.82
CA GLY A 113 2.72 -2.81 23.85
C GLY A 113 2.51 -1.52 23.03
N PRO A 114 3.58 -0.77 22.75
CA PRO A 114 3.51 0.39 21.86
C PRO A 114 3.30 -0.05 20.41
N ALA A 115 2.63 0.79 19.60
CA ALA A 115 2.39 0.61 18.17
C ALA A 115 3.65 0.81 17.29
N LYS A 116 4.77 0.19 17.69
CA LYS A 116 6.03 0.22 16.96
C LYS A 116 6.02 -0.81 15.81
N ALA A 117 6.84 -0.55 14.79
CA ALA A 117 6.97 -1.41 13.59
C ALA A 117 7.21 -2.89 13.93
N CYS A 118 8.12 -3.17 14.87
CA CYS A 118 8.42 -4.55 15.29
C CYS A 118 7.19 -5.29 15.87
N ASN A 119 6.31 -4.58 16.57
CA ASN A 119 5.11 -5.18 17.16
C ASN A 119 4.04 -5.43 16.10
N ILE A 120 3.86 -4.50 15.16
CA ILE A 120 2.96 -4.69 14.01
C ILE A 120 3.40 -5.90 13.18
N ALA A 121 4.71 -6.05 12.95
CA ALA A 121 5.32 -7.17 12.23
C ALA A 121 5.02 -8.54 12.86
N ARG A 122 4.63 -8.62 14.14
CA ARG A 122 4.30 -9.91 14.78
C ARG A 122 3.14 -10.64 14.09
N LEU A 123 2.23 -9.90 13.44
CA LEU A 123 1.21 -10.49 12.59
C LEU A 123 1.48 -10.24 11.10
N THR A 124 1.91 -9.03 10.75
CA THR A 124 2.04 -8.63 9.34
C THR A 124 3.31 -9.14 8.68
N THR A 125 4.27 -9.64 9.49
CA THR A 125 5.65 -10.06 9.14
C THR A 125 6.53 -8.98 8.50
N VAL A 126 5.92 -7.92 7.98
CA VAL A 126 6.58 -6.74 7.43
C VAL A 126 6.89 -5.72 8.56
N PRO A 127 8.16 -5.43 8.86
CA PRO A 127 8.58 -4.45 9.87
C PRO A 127 8.46 -3.01 9.37
N MET A 128 7.23 -2.51 9.25
CA MET A 128 6.97 -1.11 8.90
C MET A 128 6.13 -0.37 9.94
N PRO A 129 6.34 0.95 10.11
CA PRO A 129 5.48 1.75 10.97
C PRO A 129 4.01 1.67 10.54
N GLY A 130 3.08 1.71 11.51
CA GLY A 130 1.65 1.57 11.21
C GLY A 130 1.12 2.57 10.18
N HIS A 131 1.61 3.81 10.19
CA HIS A 131 1.20 4.83 9.21
C HIS A 131 1.70 4.55 7.78
N VAL A 132 2.84 3.87 7.64
CA VAL A 132 3.36 3.43 6.33
C VAL A 132 2.46 2.33 5.80
N LEU A 133 2.19 1.30 6.62
CA LEU A 133 1.31 0.20 6.25
C LEU A 133 -0.10 0.68 5.89
N VAL A 134 -0.70 1.52 6.73
CA VAL A 134 -2.04 2.07 6.48
C VAL A 134 -2.10 2.91 5.21
N SER A 135 -1.05 3.69 4.91
CA SER A 135 -0.95 4.43 3.64
C SER A 135 -0.93 3.47 2.45
N LEU A 136 -0.05 2.45 2.47
CA LEU A 136 0.06 1.47 1.38
C LEU A 136 -1.24 0.68 1.17
N LEU A 137 -1.87 0.20 2.25
CA LEU A 137 -3.16 -0.51 2.17
C LEU A 137 -4.28 0.36 1.56
N ARG A 138 -4.20 1.68 1.73
CA ARG A 138 -5.10 2.67 1.14
C ARG A 138 -4.64 3.16 -0.25
N GLY A 139 -3.59 2.57 -0.81
CA GLY A 139 -3.02 2.94 -2.11
C GLY A 139 -2.24 4.26 -2.13
N GLN A 140 -1.93 4.83 -0.96
CA GLN A 140 -1.20 6.09 -0.81
C GLN A 140 0.31 5.86 -0.66
N ALA A 141 1.12 6.83 -1.10
CA ALA A 141 2.57 6.77 -0.96
C ALA A 141 2.99 7.33 0.42
N PRO A 142 3.73 6.55 1.22
CA PRO A 142 4.33 7.04 2.46
C PRO A 142 5.59 7.88 2.19
N VAL A 143 5.41 9.17 1.91
CA VAL A 143 6.51 10.07 1.51
C VAL A 143 7.50 10.36 2.65
N LEU A 144 8.79 10.15 2.41
CA LEU A 144 9.87 10.54 3.32
C LEU A 144 9.92 12.06 3.50
N LYS A 145 10.22 12.50 4.72
CA LYS A 145 10.47 13.93 5.00
C LYS A 145 11.66 14.41 4.16
N HIS A 146 11.48 15.47 3.40
CA HIS A 146 12.52 16.05 2.54
C HIS A 146 12.29 17.55 2.35
N GLU A 147 13.34 18.27 1.98
CA GLU A 147 13.25 19.63 1.46
C GLU A 147 12.96 19.60 -0.05
N PRO A 148 12.21 20.56 -0.61
CA PRO A 148 11.81 20.54 -2.01
C PRO A 148 12.94 20.32 -3.04
N PRO A 149 14.15 20.90 -2.89
CA PRO A 149 15.26 20.67 -3.84
C PRO A 149 15.80 19.23 -3.87
N GLN A 150 15.44 18.41 -2.88
CA GLN A 150 15.89 17.02 -2.77
C GLN A 150 14.97 16.04 -3.51
N ALA A 151 13.87 16.53 -4.07
CA ALA A 151 12.94 15.73 -4.86
C ALA A 151 13.07 16.08 -6.35
N SER A 152 13.09 15.05 -7.21
CA SER A 152 13.13 15.19 -8.66
C SER A 152 12.06 14.31 -9.30
N ILE A 153 11.64 14.67 -10.51
CA ILE A 153 10.65 13.91 -11.28
C ILE A 153 11.13 13.71 -12.71
N ALA A 154 10.89 12.53 -13.28
CA ALA A 154 11.14 12.24 -14.67
C ALA A 154 10.07 11.30 -15.23
N TRP A 155 9.65 11.53 -16.48
CA TRP A 155 8.87 10.52 -17.21
C TRP A 155 9.76 9.35 -17.62
N ARG A 156 9.28 8.13 -17.43
CA ARG A 156 9.94 6.90 -17.85
C ARG A 156 9.20 6.28 -19.02
N SER A 157 9.95 5.67 -19.95
CA SER A 157 9.42 5.00 -21.14
C SER A 157 8.44 3.86 -20.82
N GLY A 158 8.41 3.38 -19.57
CA GLY A 158 7.41 2.43 -19.06
C GLY A 158 6.02 3.02 -18.84
N GLY A 159 5.80 4.32 -19.07
CA GLY A 159 4.46 4.93 -18.99
C GLY A 159 4.11 5.52 -17.62
N PHE A 160 5.12 5.93 -16.85
CA PHE A 160 4.94 6.47 -15.51
C PHE A 160 5.93 7.61 -15.23
N TYR A 161 5.60 8.42 -14.22
CA TYR A 161 6.53 9.34 -13.59
C TYR A 161 7.29 8.62 -12.50
N GLU A 162 8.62 8.76 -12.51
CA GLU A 162 9.49 8.37 -11.42
C GLU A 162 9.84 9.61 -10.61
N ILE A 163 9.50 9.59 -9.34
CA ILE A 163 9.86 10.62 -8.37
C ILE A 163 10.99 10.05 -7.52
N ARG A 164 12.11 10.76 -7.42
CA ARG A 164 13.23 10.40 -6.55
C ARG A 164 13.40 11.43 -5.46
N ILE A 165 13.49 10.98 -4.22
CA ILE A 165 13.59 11.83 -3.03
C ILE A 165 14.85 11.42 -2.26
N ALA A 166 15.80 12.34 -2.13
CA ALA A 166 16.89 12.20 -1.17
C ALA A 166 16.44 12.77 0.19
N SER A 167 16.46 11.95 1.23
CA SER A 167 16.03 12.34 2.58
C SER A 167 17.23 12.47 3.53
N THR A 168 16.94 12.70 4.80
CA THR A 168 17.93 12.69 5.89
C THR A 168 18.48 11.28 6.14
N ARG A 169 19.63 11.18 6.82
CA ARG A 169 20.23 9.90 7.26
C ARG A 169 20.55 8.91 6.12
N ASN A 170 20.92 9.42 4.94
CA ASN A 170 21.21 8.61 3.75
C ASN A 170 20.05 7.68 3.36
N ALA A 171 18.83 8.15 3.57
CA ALA A 171 17.63 7.50 3.06
C ALA A 171 17.27 8.08 1.69
N GLU A 172 16.87 7.20 0.77
CA GLU A 172 16.40 7.53 -0.57
C GLU A 172 15.06 6.86 -0.78
N GLU A 173 14.15 7.55 -1.45
CA GLU A 173 12.84 7.00 -1.82
C GLU A 173 12.62 7.19 -3.32
N THR A 174 12.17 6.13 -3.98
CA THR A 174 11.71 6.17 -5.36
C THR A 174 10.22 5.83 -5.37
N ILE A 175 9.41 6.69 -6.00
CA ILE A 175 7.97 6.51 -6.14
C ILE A 175 7.62 6.51 -7.62
N HIS A 176 6.90 5.50 -8.10
CA HIS A 176 6.34 5.49 -9.45
C HIS A 176 4.85 5.82 -9.39
N ILE A 177 4.45 6.84 -10.15
CA ILE A 177 3.04 7.20 -10.32
C ILE A 177 2.66 7.27 -11.79
N ALA A 178 1.42 6.94 -12.11
CA ALA A 178 0.90 7.10 -13.46
C ALA A 178 -0.47 7.80 -13.46
N PRO A 179 -0.76 8.65 -14.46
CA PRO A 179 -2.11 9.14 -14.67
C PRO A 179 -3.07 7.96 -14.91
N HIS A 180 -4.30 8.10 -14.43
CA HIS A 180 -5.39 7.21 -14.80
C HIS A 180 -5.54 7.20 -16.34
N PRO A 181 -5.69 6.05 -17.00
CA PRO A 181 -5.70 5.96 -18.47
C PRO A 181 -6.74 6.88 -19.13
N ALA A 182 -7.93 7.00 -18.55
CA ALA A 182 -8.99 7.89 -19.05
C ALA A 182 -8.68 9.39 -18.89
N ASP A 183 -7.69 9.75 -18.07
CA ASP A 183 -7.34 11.13 -17.76
C ASP A 183 -6.09 11.59 -18.53
N PHE A 184 -5.46 10.70 -19.31
CA PHE A 184 -4.16 10.94 -19.94
C PHE A 184 -4.09 12.20 -20.81
N GLY A 185 -5.20 12.55 -21.46
CA GLY A 185 -5.31 13.77 -22.29
C GLY A 185 -5.73 15.03 -21.53
N LEU A 186 -6.05 14.94 -20.24
CA LEU A 186 -6.51 16.08 -19.44
C LEU A 186 -5.34 16.94 -18.97
N PRO A 187 -5.61 18.21 -18.56
CA PRO A 187 -4.64 19.01 -17.80
C PRO A 187 -4.15 18.24 -16.56
N TRP A 188 -2.86 18.32 -16.25
CA TRP A 188 -2.25 17.53 -15.17
C TRP A 188 -2.92 17.73 -13.81
N GLN A 189 -3.51 18.91 -13.56
CA GLN A 189 -4.24 19.20 -12.33
C GLN A 189 -5.52 18.36 -12.16
N GLN A 190 -6.09 17.89 -13.28
CA GLN A 190 -7.30 17.09 -13.35
C GLN A 190 -7.00 15.59 -13.50
N GLN A 191 -5.74 15.22 -13.72
CA GLN A 191 -5.33 13.83 -13.83
C GLN A 191 -5.38 13.15 -12.46
N ARG A 192 -6.19 12.11 -12.31
CA ARG A 192 -6.10 11.20 -11.16
C ARG A 192 -4.80 10.41 -11.27
N MET A 193 -4.04 10.32 -10.20
CA MET A 193 -2.77 9.61 -10.18
C MET A 193 -2.92 8.29 -9.41
N ARG A 194 -2.35 7.22 -9.98
CA ARG A 194 -2.21 5.91 -9.33
C ARG A 194 -0.78 5.78 -8.80
N LEU A 195 -0.66 5.28 -7.59
CA LEU A 195 0.62 4.81 -7.07
C LEU A 195 0.90 3.43 -7.64
N LEU A 196 2.05 3.21 -8.26
CA LEU A 196 2.42 1.91 -8.83
C LEU A 196 3.50 1.22 -8.01
N ASP A 197 4.47 1.98 -7.51
CA ASP A 197 5.67 1.46 -6.89
C ASP A 197 6.21 2.43 -5.84
N VAL A 198 6.71 1.90 -4.73
CA VAL A 198 7.48 2.64 -3.72
C VAL A 198 8.67 1.80 -3.29
N GLU A 199 9.88 2.33 -3.44
CA GLU A 199 11.10 1.72 -2.94
C GLU A 199 11.77 2.69 -1.96
N VAL A 200 12.07 2.23 -0.75
CA VAL A 200 12.84 2.99 0.23
C VAL A 200 14.17 2.29 0.48
N LYS A 201 15.25 3.04 0.30
CA LYS A 201 16.62 2.64 0.61
C LYS A 201 17.15 3.43 1.79
N GLN A 202 17.96 2.80 2.63
CA GLN A 202 18.72 3.46 3.68
C GLN A 202 20.14 2.91 3.68
N GLN A 203 21.13 3.81 3.62
CA GLN A 203 22.54 3.43 3.50
C GLN A 203 22.81 2.47 2.31
N GLY A 204 22.05 2.63 1.22
CA GLY A 204 22.15 1.80 0.02
C GLY A 204 21.42 0.44 0.10
N LEU A 205 20.87 0.06 1.25
CA LEU A 205 20.09 -1.16 1.43
C LEU A 205 18.60 -0.89 1.28
N VAL A 206 17.87 -1.77 0.59
CA VAL A 206 16.41 -1.68 0.47
C VAL A 206 15.79 -2.00 1.83
N VAL A 207 15.14 -1.00 2.44
CA VAL A 207 14.39 -1.15 3.69
C VAL A 207 13.05 -1.82 3.41
N TYR A 208 12.38 -1.39 2.35
CA TYR A 208 11.22 -2.09 1.79
C TYR A 208 11.00 -1.66 0.34
N HIS A 209 10.31 -2.52 -0.40
CA HIS A 209 9.76 -2.26 -1.71
C HIS A 209 8.28 -2.64 -1.71
N ALA A 210 7.43 -1.81 -2.30
CA ALA A 210 6.00 -2.04 -2.37
C ALA A 210 5.47 -1.78 -3.80
N ALA A 211 4.91 -2.80 -4.42
CA ALA A 211 4.25 -2.72 -5.73
C ALA A 211 2.72 -2.76 -5.56
N LEU A 212 2.01 -1.89 -6.29
CA LEU A 212 0.57 -1.69 -6.19
C LEU A 212 -0.06 -1.82 -7.57
N ASP A 213 -0.91 -2.84 -7.73
CA ASP A 213 -1.40 -3.29 -9.04
C ASP A 213 -2.93 -3.47 -9.08
N ASP A 214 -3.44 -3.61 -10.30
CA ASP A 214 -4.87 -3.89 -10.58
C ASP A 214 -5.79 -2.85 -9.92
N HIS A 215 -5.47 -1.57 -10.15
CA HIS A 215 -6.25 -0.44 -9.66
C HIS A 215 -7.68 -0.48 -10.21
N LYS A 216 -8.66 -0.44 -9.30
CA LYS A 216 -10.08 -0.48 -9.66
C LYS A 216 -10.90 0.52 -8.86
N PRO A 217 -12.02 1.02 -9.43
CA PRO A 217 -13.01 1.77 -8.68
C PRO A 217 -13.44 1.00 -7.44
N THR A 218 -13.56 1.71 -6.33
CA THR A 218 -13.95 1.12 -5.05
C THR A 218 -15.22 1.78 -4.55
N ALA A 219 -16.16 0.95 -4.10
CA ALA A 219 -17.42 1.43 -3.59
C ALA A 219 -17.23 2.16 -2.25
N MET A 220 -18.06 3.18 -2.04
CA MET A 220 -18.26 3.78 -0.72
C MET A 220 -18.99 2.78 0.17
N ALA A 221 -18.61 2.71 1.45
CA ALA A 221 -19.39 1.98 2.43
C ALA A 221 -20.78 2.60 2.65
N VAL A 222 -21.69 1.82 3.20
CA VAL A 222 -23.02 2.30 3.61
C VAL A 222 -23.07 2.49 5.12
N PRO A 223 -23.92 3.40 5.63
CA PRO A 223 -24.17 3.49 7.07
C PRO A 223 -24.58 2.12 7.64
N ARG A 224 -24.07 1.80 8.83
CA ARG A 224 -24.47 0.56 9.52
C ARG A 224 -25.76 0.83 10.26
N VAL A 225 -26.82 0.13 9.88
CA VAL A 225 -28.13 0.19 10.54
C VAL A 225 -28.28 -1.06 11.39
N ASP A 226 -28.66 -0.88 12.65
CA ASP A 226 -29.06 -1.98 13.52
C ASP A 226 -30.37 -2.59 13.00
N PRO A 227 -30.42 -3.89 12.67
CA PRO A 227 -31.64 -4.55 12.20
C PRO A 227 -32.81 -4.46 13.19
N GLU A 228 -32.53 -4.38 14.50
CA GLU A 228 -33.56 -4.27 15.53
C GLU A 228 -34.01 -2.82 15.78
N GLY A 229 -33.30 -1.85 15.20
CA GLY A 229 -33.59 -0.42 15.33
C GLY A 229 -33.44 0.11 16.75
N ILE A 230 -32.66 -0.57 17.60
CA ILE A 230 -32.39 -0.17 18.98
C ILE A 230 -31.33 0.92 18.96
N ASP A 231 -30.24 0.69 18.24
CA ASP A 231 -29.15 1.64 18.10
C ASP A 231 -29.36 2.58 16.90
N PRO A 232 -29.02 3.87 17.05
CA PRO A 232 -29.06 4.80 15.91
C PRO A 232 -28.09 4.35 14.80
N PRO A 233 -28.40 4.62 13.52
CA PRO A 233 -27.49 4.30 12.42
C PRO A 233 -26.10 4.90 12.62
N LEU A 234 -25.08 4.07 12.45
CA LEU A 234 -23.69 4.49 12.52
C LEU A 234 -23.27 5.02 11.14
N PRO A 235 -22.90 6.31 11.03
CA PRO A 235 -22.52 6.89 9.75
C PRO A 235 -21.18 6.35 9.25
N VAL A 236 -20.93 6.54 7.96
CA VAL A 236 -19.64 6.32 7.32
C VAL A 236 -18.56 7.25 7.89
N SER A 237 -17.29 6.83 7.86
CA SER A 237 -16.20 7.52 8.56
C SER A 237 -15.61 8.74 7.83
N GLY A 238 -16.06 9.04 6.62
CA GLY A 238 -15.45 10.06 5.78
C GLY A 238 -16.38 10.53 4.66
N PRO A 239 -15.93 11.51 3.86
CA PRO A 239 -16.72 12.05 2.75
C PRO A 239 -16.93 11.00 1.66
N VAL A 240 -17.75 11.32 0.66
CA VAL A 240 -17.89 10.46 -0.52
C VAL A 240 -16.53 10.32 -1.20
N CYS A 241 -16.11 9.08 -1.46
CA CYS A 241 -14.84 8.80 -2.11
C CYS A 241 -15.02 7.85 -3.30
N THR A 242 -14.48 8.27 -4.44
CA THR A 242 -14.53 7.53 -5.72
C THR A 242 -13.13 7.19 -6.22
N ALA A 243 -12.10 7.41 -5.39
CA ALA A 243 -10.73 7.05 -5.69
C ALA A 243 -10.61 5.55 -5.97
N GLU A 244 -9.74 5.20 -6.90
CA GLU A 244 -9.40 3.79 -7.12
C GLU A 244 -8.51 3.28 -6.00
N LEU A 245 -8.60 1.98 -5.73
CA LEU A 245 -7.66 1.26 -4.88
C LEU A 245 -6.96 0.18 -5.69
N PRO A 246 -5.68 -0.10 -5.40
CA PRO A 246 -5.05 -1.32 -5.86
C PRO A 246 -5.81 -2.53 -5.32
N ARG A 247 -5.89 -3.59 -6.12
CA ARG A 247 -6.44 -4.88 -5.67
C ARG A 247 -5.34 -5.85 -5.26
N ARG A 248 -4.11 -5.56 -5.66
CA ARG A 248 -2.92 -6.32 -5.29
C ARG A 248 -1.86 -5.37 -4.75
N ILE A 249 -1.37 -5.68 -3.57
CA ILE A 249 -0.27 -4.97 -2.94
C ILE A 249 0.77 -6.03 -2.57
N HIS A 250 1.99 -5.88 -3.06
CA HIS A 250 3.10 -6.77 -2.79
C HIS A 250 4.18 -5.97 -2.09
N VAL A 251 4.61 -6.43 -0.92
CA VAL A 251 5.59 -5.76 -0.08
C VAL A 251 6.73 -6.72 0.20
N GLU A 252 7.94 -6.30 -0.15
CA GLU A 252 9.18 -7.03 0.08
C GLU A 252 10.06 -6.27 1.06
N VAL A 253 10.69 -6.98 1.99
CA VAL A 253 11.73 -6.47 2.89
C VAL A 253 12.97 -7.36 2.72
N PRO A 254 13.80 -7.08 1.70
CA PRO A 254 14.89 -7.97 1.31
C PRO A 254 15.89 -8.23 2.43
N GLY A 255 16.16 -7.24 3.28
CA GLY A 255 17.07 -7.40 4.42
C GLY A 255 16.61 -8.38 5.50
N LYS A 256 15.36 -8.86 5.45
CA LYS A 256 14.79 -9.85 6.38
C LYS A 256 14.21 -11.07 5.67
N ASP A 257 14.41 -11.21 4.35
CA ASP A 257 13.79 -12.27 3.53
C ASP A 257 12.26 -12.38 3.72
N GLU A 258 11.60 -11.24 3.98
CA GLU A 258 10.16 -11.16 4.19
C GLU A 258 9.45 -10.66 2.92
N ASP A 259 8.41 -11.38 2.50
CA ASP A 259 7.58 -11.04 1.34
C ASP A 259 6.11 -11.27 1.70
N VAL A 260 5.29 -10.23 1.55
CA VAL A 260 3.84 -10.29 1.78
C VAL A 260 3.06 -9.74 0.61
N GLN A 261 2.08 -10.51 0.15
CA GLN A 261 1.11 -10.09 -0.83
C GLN A 261 -0.31 -10.02 -0.25
N PHE A 262 -0.93 -8.85 -0.34
CA PHE A 262 -2.34 -8.63 -0.07
C PHE A 262 -3.12 -8.64 -1.39
N ARG A 263 -4.18 -9.45 -1.45
CA ARG A 263 -5.12 -9.48 -2.57
C ARG A 263 -6.52 -9.22 -2.08
N TYR A 264 -7.08 -8.07 -2.42
CA TYR A 264 -8.44 -7.71 -2.00
C TYR A 264 -9.47 -8.50 -2.79
N GLU A 265 -10.27 -9.28 -2.08
CA GLU A 265 -11.48 -9.89 -2.64
C GLU A 265 -12.60 -8.85 -2.67
N ASN A 266 -12.78 -8.15 -1.55
CA ASN A 266 -13.71 -7.04 -1.39
C ASN A 266 -13.04 -5.91 -0.61
N VAL A 267 -13.33 -4.67 -0.97
CA VAL A 267 -12.89 -3.49 -0.23
C VAL A 267 -13.88 -2.35 -0.43
N THR A 268 -14.07 -1.55 0.62
CA THR A 268 -14.92 -0.35 0.60
C THR A 268 -14.23 0.83 1.26
N TRP A 269 -14.48 2.02 0.73
CA TRP A 269 -14.04 3.28 1.33
C TRP A 269 -14.90 3.68 2.53
N ASN A 270 -14.25 4.30 3.50
CA ASN A 270 -14.86 5.03 4.62
C ASN A 270 -15.92 4.22 5.39
N PRO A 271 -15.57 3.02 5.87
CA PRO A 271 -16.50 2.16 6.59
C PRO A 271 -17.00 2.84 7.89
N PRO A 272 -18.23 2.56 8.35
CA PRO A 272 -18.65 2.92 9.69
C PRO A 272 -17.70 2.35 10.74
N LEU A 273 -17.27 3.18 11.69
CA LEU A 273 -16.31 2.79 12.72
C LEU A 273 -17.01 2.68 14.07
N VAL A 274 -17.07 1.47 14.60
CA VAL A 274 -17.61 1.23 15.94
C VAL A 274 -16.62 1.67 17.00
N GLU A 275 -17.13 1.95 18.20
CA GLU A 275 -16.28 2.22 19.36
C GLU A 275 -15.34 1.04 19.63
N ASN A 276 -14.11 1.34 20.05
CA ASN A 276 -13.09 0.34 20.37
C ASN A 276 -12.69 -0.59 19.22
N LEU A 277 -12.99 -0.28 17.95
CA LEU A 277 -12.58 -1.12 16.81
C LEU A 277 -11.06 -1.40 16.75
N PHE A 278 -10.26 -0.43 17.19
CA PHE A 278 -8.79 -0.43 17.12
C PHE A 278 -8.11 -0.73 18.45
N ALA A 279 -8.88 -1.14 19.45
CA ALA A 279 -8.39 -1.62 20.73
C ALA A 279 -9.06 -2.97 21.01
N GLN A 280 -8.44 -3.81 21.82
CA GLN A 280 -9.08 -5.01 22.31
C GLN A 280 -8.69 -5.24 23.77
N PRO A 281 -9.65 -5.66 24.62
CA PRO A 281 -9.34 -6.08 25.97
C PRO A 281 -8.52 -7.36 25.96
N GLU A 282 -7.90 -7.69 27.09
CA GLU A 282 -7.29 -8.99 27.30
C GLU A 282 -8.32 -10.09 27.11
N VAL A 283 -7.96 -11.14 26.36
CA VAL A 283 -8.85 -12.27 26.10
C VAL A 283 -8.67 -13.31 27.20
N PRO A 284 -9.74 -13.69 27.94
CA PRO A 284 -9.65 -14.69 28.99
C PRO A 284 -9.07 -16.02 28.48
N GLY A 285 -8.15 -16.59 29.25
CA GLY A 285 -7.50 -17.87 28.91
C GLY A 285 -6.25 -17.76 28.03
N LEU A 286 -5.90 -16.57 27.55
CA LEU A 286 -4.61 -16.33 26.90
C LEU A 286 -3.55 -15.90 27.91
N GLN A 287 -2.30 -16.30 27.66
CA GLN A 287 -1.16 -15.80 28.44
C GLN A 287 -0.83 -14.37 28.01
N VAL A 288 -0.97 -13.43 28.94
CA VAL A 288 -0.70 -12.00 28.69
C VAL A 288 0.80 -11.74 28.73
N GLN A 289 1.31 -11.12 27.67
CA GLN A 289 2.72 -10.79 27.52
C GLN A 289 2.87 -9.34 27.07
N ARG A 290 3.53 -8.53 27.89
CA ARG A 290 3.98 -7.20 27.47
C ARG A 290 5.15 -7.34 26.50
N VAL A 291 5.08 -6.63 25.39
CA VAL A 291 6.16 -6.58 24.40
C VAL A 291 6.70 -5.17 24.28
N THR A 292 8.02 -5.07 24.33
CA THR A 292 8.78 -3.86 24.04
C THR A 292 9.62 -4.13 22.79
N CYS A 293 9.67 -3.17 21.87
CA CYS A 293 10.73 -3.16 20.85
C CYS A 293 11.91 -2.44 21.51
N ASP A 294 12.66 -3.19 22.31
CA ASP A 294 13.95 -2.76 22.82
C ASP A 294 15.00 -3.28 21.81
N GLU A 295 15.72 -2.34 21.21
CA GLU A 295 16.77 -2.53 20.18
C GLU A 295 16.28 -3.10 18.83
N ASP A 296 15.95 -2.19 17.90
CA ASP A 296 16.23 -2.31 16.45
C ASP A 296 17.21 -1.18 16.08
#